data_AF-S4MXS8-F1
#
_entry.id   AF-S4MXS8-F1
#
_cell.length_a   1.000
_cell.length_b   1.000
_cell.length_c   1.000
_cell.angle_alpha   90.00
_cell.angle_beta   90.00
_cell.angle_gamma   90.00
#
_symmetry.space_group_name_H-M   'P 1'
#
loop_
_entity.id
_entity.type
_entity.pdbx_description
1 polymer ?
#
loop_
_entity_poly.entity_id
_entity_poly.type
_entity_poly.pdbx_seq_one_letter_code
_entity_poly.pdbx_strand_id
1 'polypeptide(L)'
;MVDLIEEAPRAVWSSGAGRLVFGGSRNNPQGFAIHPRPGLLLEDGSAHERVLETHPRWTDDGWIRGEFHLPSLASGGRLIAEYGFFRPMGPPQTNGVLIRIGCDGVQLAEVAKRYTGRLDTLSVDLSPFSGCSRTLYVEVDADGDSTQDWLVWTRLAIESRAR
;
A
#
# COMPACT_ATOMS: atom_id res chain seq x y z
N MET A 1 -16.20 -5.30 -7.65
CA MET A 1 -15.12 -4.63 -6.91
C MET A 1 -14.17 -5.70 -6.41
N VAL A 2 -12.86 -5.47 -6.49
CA VAL A 2 -11.83 -6.32 -5.89
C VAL A 2 -11.21 -5.54 -4.74
N ASP A 3 -11.24 -6.09 -3.53
CA ASP A 3 -10.63 -5.45 -2.36
C ASP A 3 -9.22 -5.99 -2.17
N LEU A 4 -8.22 -5.18 -2.49
CA LEU A 4 -6.81 -5.59 -2.41
C LEU A 4 -6.29 -5.65 -0.97
N ILE A 5 -6.98 -5.05 0.01
CA ILE A 5 -6.67 -5.28 1.42
C ILE A 5 -6.95 -6.74 1.75
N GLU A 6 -8.12 -7.26 1.36
CA GLU A 6 -8.47 -8.68 1.56
C GLU A 6 -7.65 -9.65 0.71
N GLU A 7 -7.19 -9.22 -0.47
CA GLU A 7 -6.29 -10.01 -1.32
C GLU A 7 -4.81 -9.96 -0.86
N ALA A 8 -4.45 -9.06 0.06
CA ALA A 8 -3.05 -8.86 0.48
C ALA A 8 -2.32 -10.14 0.93
N PRO A 9 -2.97 -11.10 1.64
CA PRO A 9 -2.34 -12.39 1.96
C PRO A 9 -1.98 -13.27 0.75
N ARG A 10 -2.63 -13.05 -0.40
CA ARG A 10 -2.38 -13.78 -1.66
C ARG A 10 -1.39 -13.07 -2.59
N ALA A 11 -1.09 -11.80 -2.32
CA ALA A 11 -0.11 -11.05 -3.09
C ALA A 11 1.31 -11.58 -2.90
N VAL A 12 2.17 -11.35 -3.89
CA VAL A 12 3.61 -11.58 -3.75
C VAL A 12 4.25 -10.33 -3.16
N TRP A 13 4.75 -10.44 -1.93
CA TRP A 13 5.43 -9.35 -1.24
C TRP A 13 6.95 -9.48 -1.39
N SER A 14 7.61 -8.35 -1.63
CA SER A 14 9.07 -8.26 -1.69
C SER A 14 9.56 -6.89 -1.22
N SER A 15 10.85 -6.82 -0.91
CA SER A 15 11.58 -5.59 -0.61
C SER A 15 12.98 -5.66 -1.23
N GLY A 16 13.80 -4.64 -0.97
CA GLY A 16 15.23 -4.66 -1.32
C GLY A 16 16.01 -5.83 -0.70
N ALA A 17 15.43 -6.56 0.26
CA ALA A 17 16.01 -7.77 0.86
C ALA A 17 15.52 -9.08 0.22
N GLY A 18 14.64 -9.04 -0.78
CA GLY A 18 14.05 -10.21 -1.43
C GLY A 18 12.60 -10.44 -1.03
N ARG A 19 12.14 -11.70 -1.13
CA ARG A 19 10.74 -12.07 -0.90
C ARG A 19 10.37 -11.99 0.59
N LEU A 20 9.18 -11.46 0.87
CA LEU A 20 8.60 -11.34 2.21
C LEU A 20 7.39 -12.29 2.36
N VAL A 21 7.10 -12.65 3.62
CA VAL A 21 5.88 -13.37 4.00
C VAL A 21 4.87 -12.35 4.53
N PHE A 22 3.66 -12.35 3.97
CA PHE A 22 2.55 -11.56 4.50
C PHE A 22 2.19 -12.02 5.93
N GLY A 23 1.84 -11.08 6.81
CA GLY A 23 1.52 -11.40 8.20
C GLY A 23 2.75 -11.69 9.06
N GLY A 24 3.95 -11.34 8.57
CA GLY A 24 5.19 -11.41 9.34
C GLY A 24 5.25 -10.43 10.52
N SER A 25 6.39 -10.36 11.17
CA SER A 25 6.61 -9.44 12.31
C SER A 25 6.61 -7.97 11.86
N ARG A 26 5.91 -7.11 12.61
CA ARG A 26 5.99 -5.64 12.47
C ARG A 26 7.40 -5.07 12.76
N ASN A 27 8.28 -5.87 13.36
CA ASN A 27 9.68 -5.52 13.60
C ASN A 27 10.65 -6.21 12.63
N ASN A 28 10.17 -6.76 11.51
CA ASN A 28 11.04 -7.40 10.53
C ASN A 28 11.93 -6.34 9.85
N PRO A 29 13.27 -6.40 9.99
CA PRO A 29 14.16 -5.41 9.38
C PRO A 29 14.12 -5.43 7.84
N GLN A 30 13.63 -6.52 7.23
CA GLN A 30 13.46 -6.63 5.79
C GLN A 30 12.22 -5.87 5.26
N GLY A 31 11.40 -5.28 6.14
CA GLY A 31 10.09 -4.72 5.81
C GLY A 31 8.97 -5.71 6.08
N PHE A 32 7.72 -5.23 6.02
CA PHE A 32 6.55 -6.08 6.28
C PHE A 32 5.28 -5.56 5.62
N ALA A 33 4.37 -6.49 5.34
CA ALA A 33 2.98 -6.22 5.02
C ALA A 33 2.09 -7.12 5.89
N ILE A 34 1.16 -6.52 6.63
CA ILE A 34 0.33 -7.22 7.62
C ILE A 34 -1.10 -6.67 7.66
N HIS A 35 -2.01 -7.48 8.18
CA HIS A 35 -3.19 -6.96 8.86
C HIS A 35 -2.82 -6.72 10.32
N PRO A 36 -2.75 -5.46 10.77
CA PRO A 36 -2.52 -5.20 12.19
C PRO A 36 -3.75 -5.56 13.02
N ARG A 37 -3.62 -5.44 14.34
CA ARG A 37 -4.77 -5.55 15.25
C ARG A 37 -5.81 -4.47 14.90
N PRO A 38 -7.12 -4.77 14.99
CA PRO A 38 -8.18 -3.78 14.75
C PRO A 38 -8.04 -2.55 15.68
N GLY A 39 -8.52 -1.40 15.20
CA GLY A 39 -8.63 -0.20 16.03
C GLY A 39 -7.31 0.55 16.24
N LEU A 40 -6.28 0.32 15.40
CA LEU A 40 -5.11 1.19 15.37
C LEU A 40 -5.55 2.62 15.01
N LEU A 41 -5.06 3.60 15.78
CA LEU A 41 -5.26 5.01 15.45
C LEU A 41 -4.37 5.41 14.29
N LEU A 42 -4.96 6.14 13.34
CA LEU A 42 -4.24 6.75 12.22
C LEU A 42 -3.95 8.22 12.49
N GLU A 43 -3.17 8.83 11.63
CA GLU A 43 -2.71 10.22 11.77
C GLU A 43 -3.83 11.25 11.90
N ASP A 44 -5.01 10.99 11.35
CA ASP A 44 -6.20 11.83 11.45
C ASP A 44 -7.05 11.55 12.71
N GLY A 45 -6.65 10.57 13.51
CA GLY A 45 -7.36 10.11 14.71
C GLY A 45 -8.47 9.08 14.45
N SER A 46 -8.67 8.66 13.20
CA SER A 46 -9.59 7.58 12.86
C SER A 46 -9.06 6.21 13.29
N ALA A 47 -9.95 5.23 13.37
CA ALA A 47 -9.62 3.83 13.63
C ALA A 47 -10.50 2.94 12.76
N HIS A 48 -9.93 1.87 12.21
CA HIS A 48 -10.60 0.98 11.28
C HIS A 48 -10.47 -0.48 11.75
N GLU A 49 -11.50 -1.28 11.48
CA GLU A 49 -11.53 -2.71 11.86
C GLU A 49 -10.58 -3.56 11.02
N ARG A 50 -10.43 -3.21 9.74
CA ARG A 50 -9.56 -3.91 8.79
C ARG A 50 -8.82 -2.92 7.92
N VAL A 51 -7.49 -3.03 7.94
CA VAL A 51 -6.57 -2.23 7.15
C VAL A 51 -5.42 -3.10 6.67
N LEU A 52 -4.68 -2.62 5.68
CA LEU A 52 -3.37 -3.16 5.32
C LEU A 52 -2.31 -2.20 5.86
N GLU A 53 -1.38 -2.69 6.65
CA GLU A 53 -0.21 -1.93 7.05
C GLU A 53 1.01 -2.44 6.30
N THR A 54 1.79 -1.51 5.75
CA THR A 54 3.04 -1.77 5.04
C THR A 54 4.15 -0.92 5.64
N HIS A 55 5.35 -1.47 5.67
CA HIS A 55 6.56 -0.71 5.98
C HIS A 55 7.66 -1.13 5.01
N PRO A 56 8.40 -0.17 4.42
CA PRO A 56 9.58 -0.46 3.64
C PRO A 56 10.63 -1.29 4.40
N ARG A 57 11.66 -1.76 3.71
CA ARG A 57 12.84 -2.29 4.41
C ARG A 57 13.38 -1.24 5.38
N TRP A 58 13.79 -1.66 6.58
CA TRP A 58 14.38 -0.78 7.61
C TRP A 58 15.81 -0.37 7.23
N THR A 59 15.91 0.50 6.24
CA THR A 59 17.13 1.08 5.69
C THR A 59 16.75 2.41 5.05
N ASP A 60 17.70 3.32 4.93
CA ASP A 60 17.50 4.51 4.11
C ASP A 60 17.14 4.12 2.68
N ASP A 61 16.14 4.81 2.13
CA ASP A 61 15.58 4.57 0.78
C ASP A 61 15.14 3.12 0.56
N GLY A 62 14.75 2.44 1.65
CA GLY A 62 14.16 1.11 1.59
C GLY A 62 12.81 1.14 0.86
N TRP A 63 12.42 0.01 0.30
CA TRP A 63 11.11 -0.14 -0.36
C TRP A 63 10.42 -1.45 0.04
N ILE A 64 9.10 -1.49 -0.13
CA ILE A 64 8.28 -2.70 -0.10
C ILE A 64 7.30 -2.67 -1.27
N ARG A 65 7.12 -3.81 -1.94
CA ARG A 65 6.19 -3.98 -3.05
C ARG A 65 5.27 -5.18 -2.81
N GLY A 66 3.98 -4.97 -3.05
CA GLY A 66 2.99 -6.03 -3.17
C GLY A 66 2.54 -6.18 -4.62
N GLU A 67 2.72 -7.38 -5.19
CA GLU A 67 2.25 -7.72 -6.54
C GLU A 67 0.98 -8.58 -6.45
N PHE A 68 -0.11 -8.04 -6.99
CA PHE A 68 -1.44 -8.64 -7.00
C PHE A 68 -1.73 -9.21 -8.39
N HIS A 69 -1.91 -10.53 -8.46
CA HIS A 69 -2.32 -11.19 -9.68
C HIS A 69 -3.83 -11.05 -9.88
N LEU A 70 -4.23 -10.32 -10.91
CA LEU A 70 -5.62 -10.10 -11.26
C LEU A 70 -6.01 -11.06 -12.38
N PRO A 71 -6.96 -11.99 -12.18
CA PRO A 71 -7.34 -12.95 -13.22
C PRO A 71 -8.03 -12.28 -14.41
N SER A 72 -8.77 -11.20 -14.16
CA SER A 72 -9.26 -10.31 -15.21
C SER A 72 -9.49 -8.92 -14.64
N LEU A 73 -9.17 -7.90 -15.43
CA LEU A 73 -9.51 -6.52 -15.14
C LEU A 73 -10.72 -6.10 -15.99
N ALA A 74 -11.79 -5.66 -15.32
CA ALA A 74 -12.97 -5.15 -16.00
C ALA A 74 -12.65 -3.91 -16.85
N SER A 75 -13.39 -3.73 -17.95
CA SER A 75 -13.32 -2.51 -18.75
C SER A 75 -13.70 -1.29 -17.90
N GLY A 76 -12.96 -0.19 -18.03
CA GLY A 76 -13.16 0.99 -17.19
C GLY A 76 -12.69 0.81 -15.74
N GLY A 77 -11.83 -0.18 -15.48
CA GLY A 77 -11.29 -0.45 -14.15
C GLY A 77 -10.52 0.75 -13.60
N ARG A 78 -10.73 1.08 -12.34
CA ARG A 78 -9.97 2.09 -11.59
C ARG A 78 -9.53 1.52 -10.27
N LEU A 79 -8.30 1.80 -9.88
CA LEU A 79 -7.86 1.62 -8.51
C LEU A 79 -8.25 2.86 -7.70
N ILE A 80 -8.84 2.63 -6.53
CA ILE A 80 -9.18 3.64 -5.53
C ILE A 80 -8.42 3.28 -4.26
N ALA A 81 -7.62 4.21 -3.76
CA ALA A 81 -6.89 4.06 -2.52
C ALA A 81 -7.16 5.22 -1.56
N GLU A 82 -7.21 4.90 -0.27
CA GLU A 82 -7.17 5.85 0.84
C GLU A 82 -6.12 5.34 1.83
N TYR A 83 -5.23 6.23 2.24
CA TYR A 83 -4.06 5.85 3.01
C TYR A 83 -3.54 7.00 3.88
N GLY A 84 -2.80 6.64 4.91
CA GLY A 84 -2.08 7.56 5.78
C GLY A 84 -1.13 6.81 6.69
N PHE A 85 -0.61 7.46 7.71
CA PHE A 85 0.29 6.81 8.65
C PHE A 85 -0.42 6.29 9.89
N PHE A 86 0.11 5.19 10.44
CA PHE A 86 -0.15 4.83 11.82
C PHE A 86 0.22 5.98 12.76
N ARG A 87 -0.58 6.22 13.80
CA ARG A 87 -0.31 7.24 14.81
C ARG A 87 0.61 6.70 15.91
N PRO A 88 1.86 7.17 16.01
CA PRO A 88 2.78 6.71 17.05
C PRO A 88 2.39 7.26 18.43
N MET A 89 2.94 6.61 19.47
CA MET A 89 2.98 7.20 20.81
C MET A 89 4.09 8.26 20.84
N GLY A 90 3.71 9.54 20.80
CA GLY A 90 4.65 10.66 20.76
C GLY A 90 4.65 11.40 19.42
N PRO A 91 5.64 12.28 19.18
CA PRO A 91 5.74 12.97 17.90
C PRO A 91 6.04 11.99 16.76
N PRO A 92 5.45 12.19 15.57
CA PRO A 92 5.79 11.40 14.39
C PRO A 92 7.26 11.63 13.99
N GLN A 93 7.92 10.57 13.55
CA GLN A 93 9.34 10.59 13.15
C GLN A 93 9.57 10.21 11.68
N THR A 94 8.50 9.92 10.93
CA THR A 94 8.58 9.65 9.49
C THR A 94 8.97 10.90 8.71
N ASN A 95 9.88 10.73 7.75
CA ASN A 95 10.16 11.73 6.72
C ASN A 95 9.11 11.69 5.60
N GLY A 96 8.29 10.63 5.56
CA GLY A 96 7.26 10.35 4.58
C GLY A 96 7.71 9.29 3.57
N VAL A 97 6.80 8.92 2.69
CA VAL A 97 7.01 7.86 1.70
C VAL A 97 6.67 8.33 0.29
N LEU A 98 7.27 7.68 -0.71
CA LEU A 98 6.80 7.70 -2.09
C LEU A 98 5.96 6.44 -2.33
N ILE A 99 4.80 6.62 -2.93
CA ILE A 99 3.87 5.55 -3.29
C ILE A 99 3.86 5.43 -4.80
N ARG A 100 4.17 4.24 -5.31
CA ARG A 100 4.12 3.92 -6.73
C ARG A 100 3.08 2.86 -7.01
N ILE A 101 2.27 3.10 -8.04
CA ILE A 101 1.31 2.11 -8.53
C ILE A 101 1.58 1.87 -10.01
N GLY A 102 1.56 0.61 -10.41
CA GLY A 102 1.69 0.24 -11.80
C GLY A 102 1.11 -1.12 -12.13
N CYS A 103 1.10 -1.44 -13.40
CA CYS A 103 0.50 -2.66 -13.93
C CYS A 103 1.39 -3.23 -15.04
N ASP A 104 1.68 -4.53 -14.98
CA ASP A 104 2.56 -5.24 -15.94
C ASP A 104 3.90 -4.51 -16.18
N GLY A 105 4.49 -3.96 -15.12
CA GLY A 105 5.76 -3.22 -15.17
C GLY A 105 5.67 -1.78 -15.64
N VAL A 106 4.48 -1.29 -16.04
CA VAL A 106 4.26 0.13 -16.40
C VAL A 106 3.84 0.90 -15.16
N GLN A 107 4.63 1.90 -14.76
CA GLN A 107 4.25 2.83 -13.69
C GLN A 107 3.13 3.76 -14.16
N LEU A 108 2.07 3.88 -13.35
CA LEU A 108 0.87 4.65 -13.65
C LEU A 108 0.69 5.85 -12.73
N ALA A 109 1.21 5.76 -11.50
CA ALA A 109 1.19 6.86 -10.54
C ALA A 109 2.42 6.83 -9.65
N GLU A 110 2.84 8.01 -9.24
CA GLU A 110 3.80 8.24 -8.17
C GLU A 110 3.33 9.46 -7.36
N VAL A 111 3.18 9.30 -6.05
CA VAL A 111 2.73 10.36 -5.15
C VAL A 111 3.52 10.30 -3.84
N ALA A 112 3.80 11.47 -3.26
CA ALA A 112 4.44 11.56 -1.96
C ALA A 112 3.38 11.65 -0.84
N LYS A 113 3.61 10.99 0.28
CA LYS A 113 2.78 11.08 1.50
C LYS A 113 3.65 11.49 2.69
N ARG A 114 3.26 12.60 3.35
CA ARG A 114 3.85 13.08 4.61
C ARG A 114 2.88 12.91 5.77
N TYR A 115 3.38 12.89 7.00
CA TYR A 115 2.53 12.93 8.18
C TYR A 115 1.92 14.34 8.33
N THR A 116 0.67 14.48 7.92
CA THR A 116 -0.05 15.77 7.86
C THR A 116 -1.25 15.81 8.79
N GLY A 117 -1.53 14.71 9.50
CA GLY A 117 -2.71 14.55 10.33
C GLY A 117 -3.99 14.33 9.52
N ARG A 118 -3.86 13.83 8.28
CA ARG A 118 -4.96 13.57 7.34
C ARG A 118 -4.65 12.34 6.51
N LEU A 119 -5.69 11.58 6.16
CA LEU A 119 -5.58 10.55 5.13
C LEU A 119 -5.64 11.20 3.74
N ASP A 120 -4.87 10.66 2.81
CA ASP A 120 -4.87 11.06 1.40
C ASP A 120 -5.60 10.00 0.56
N THR A 121 -6.03 10.42 -0.63
CA THR A 121 -6.71 9.52 -1.58
C THR A 121 -6.01 9.54 -2.93
N LEU A 122 -6.05 8.41 -3.63
CA LEU A 122 -5.51 8.25 -4.97
C LEU A 122 -6.50 7.48 -5.84
N SER A 123 -6.65 7.91 -7.09
CA SER A 123 -7.38 7.16 -8.11
C SER A 123 -6.53 6.98 -9.36
N VAL A 124 -6.32 5.73 -9.76
CA VAL A 124 -5.51 5.37 -10.94
C VAL A 124 -6.41 4.72 -11.99
N ASP A 125 -6.33 5.19 -13.23
CA ASP A 125 -7.04 4.58 -14.35
C ASP A 125 -6.32 3.30 -14.80
N LEU A 126 -7.02 2.18 -14.75
CA LEU A 126 -6.53 0.88 -15.20
C LEU A 126 -7.19 0.45 -16.52
N SER A 127 -8.05 1.28 -17.13
CA SER A 127 -8.72 1.00 -18.41
C SER A 127 -7.79 0.50 -19.51
N PRO A 128 -6.55 1.03 -19.68
CA PRO A 128 -5.60 0.53 -20.67
C PRO A 128 -5.21 -0.95 -20.50
N PHE A 129 -5.42 -1.54 -19.32
CA PHE A 129 -5.03 -2.91 -18.97
C PHE A 129 -6.23 -3.87 -18.92
N SER A 130 -7.40 -3.47 -19.42
CA SER A 130 -8.60 -4.32 -19.37
C SER A 130 -8.50 -5.61 -20.20
N GLY A 131 -9.34 -6.60 -19.88
CA GLY A 131 -9.66 -7.74 -20.74
C GLY A 131 -8.77 -8.99 -20.61
N CYS A 132 -7.60 -8.92 -19.98
CA CYS A 132 -6.78 -10.09 -19.69
C CYS A 132 -6.27 -10.08 -18.24
N SER A 133 -5.61 -11.17 -17.86
CA SER A 133 -4.89 -11.24 -16.60
C SER A 133 -3.75 -10.22 -16.56
N ARG A 134 -3.56 -9.61 -15.39
CA ARG A 134 -2.58 -8.54 -15.14
C ARG A 134 -1.91 -8.74 -13.79
N THR A 135 -0.72 -8.18 -13.65
CA THR A 135 -0.07 -8.02 -12.35
C THR A 135 -0.06 -6.54 -11.99
N LEU A 136 -0.88 -6.17 -11.03
CA LEU A 136 -0.85 -4.84 -10.42
C LEU A 136 0.21 -4.84 -9.32
N TYR A 137 1.05 -3.81 -9.25
CA TYR A 137 1.91 -3.59 -8.10
C TYR A 137 1.53 -2.31 -7.36
N VAL A 138 1.67 -2.38 -6.04
CA VAL A 138 1.66 -1.23 -5.13
C VAL A 138 2.98 -1.27 -4.37
N GLU A 139 3.73 -0.18 -4.47
CA GLU A 139 5.05 -0.03 -3.87
C GLU A 139 5.08 1.20 -2.98
N VAL A 140 5.80 1.07 -1.86
CA VAL A 140 6.04 2.13 -0.89
C VAL A 140 7.54 2.20 -0.64
N ASP A 141 8.13 3.36 -0.93
CA ASP A 141 9.52 3.68 -0.70
C ASP A 141 9.64 4.68 0.45
N ALA A 142 10.59 4.45 1.34
CA ALA A 142 11.01 5.45 2.31
C ALA A 142 11.61 6.66 1.56
N ASP A 143 11.31 7.88 2.02
CA ASP A 143 11.94 9.10 1.49
C ASP A 143 13.12 9.50 2.40
N GLY A 144 14.26 8.84 2.21
CA GLY A 144 15.39 8.85 3.14
C GLY A 144 15.22 7.82 4.25
N ASP A 145 15.36 8.26 5.50
CA ASP A 145 15.25 7.38 6.68
C ASP A 145 13.84 6.77 6.81
N SER A 146 13.80 5.44 6.99
CA SER A 146 12.56 4.64 7.05
C SER A 146 11.81 4.68 8.40
N THR A 147 12.28 5.44 9.39
CA THR A 147 11.73 5.39 10.75
C THR A 147 10.26 5.80 10.78
N GLN A 148 9.41 4.89 11.26
CA GLN A 148 7.95 5.09 11.35
C GLN A 148 7.24 5.29 10.00
N ASP A 149 7.80 4.78 8.89
CA ASP A 149 7.12 4.70 7.59
C ASP A 149 6.06 3.59 7.57
N TRP A 150 5.25 3.53 8.63
CA TRP A 150 4.14 2.63 8.85
C TRP A 150 2.92 3.15 8.07
N LEU A 151 2.98 3.03 6.75
CA LEU A 151 1.88 3.40 5.88
C LEU A 151 0.73 2.40 6.04
N VAL A 152 -0.46 2.93 6.25
CA VAL A 152 -1.70 2.18 6.42
C VAL A 152 -2.66 2.53 5.30
N TRP A 153 -3.15 1.50 4.61
CA TRP A 153 -4.19 1.58 3.61
C TRP A 153 -5.54 1.26 4.27
N THR A 154 -6.43 2.24 4.31
CA THR A 154 -7.83 2.08 4.80
C THR A 154 -8.77 1.67 3.67
N ARG A 155 -8.40 2.00 2.43
CA ARG A 155 -9.01 1.49 1.21
C ARG A 155 -7.92 1.20 0.19
N LEU A 156 -8.01 0.04 -0.45
CA LEU A 156 -7.23 -0.28 -1.63
C LEU A 156 -8.07 -1.24 -2.47
N ALA A 157 -8.79 -0.71 -3.46
CA ALA A 157 -9.78 -1.49 -4.18
C ALA A 157 -9.78 -1.17 -5.68
N ILE A 158 -10.11 -2.16 -6.49
CA ILE A 158 -10.37 -2.01 -7.91
C ILE A 158 -11.87 -1.99 -8.14
N GLU A 159 -12.35 -0.90 -8.73
CA GLU A 159 -13.73 -0.69 -9.10
C GLU A 159 -13.88 -0.72 -10.62
N SER A 160 -14.97 -1.32 -11.09
CA SER A 160 -15.41 -1.19 -12.48
C SER A 160 -16.43 -0.06 -12.56
N ARG A 161 -16.40 0.75 -13.61
CA ARG A 161 -17.59 1.57 -13.92
C ARG A 161 -18.78 0.64 -14.14
N ALA A 162 -19.88 0.87 -13.42
CA ALA A 162 -21.16 0.29 -13.78
C ALA A 162 -21.49 0.72 -15.20
N ARG A 163 -21.96 -0.23 -16.03
CA ARG A 163 -22.51 0.09 -17.35
C ARG A 163 -23.81 0.85 -17.21
#